data_AF-A0A7R9YCR0-F1
#
_entry.id   AF-A0A7R9YCR0-F1
#
_cell.length_a   1.000
_cell.length_b   1.000
_cell.length_c   1.000
_cell.angle_alpha   90.00
_cell.angle_beta   90.00
_cell.angle_gamma   90.00
#
_symmetry.space_group_name_H-M   'P 1'
#
loop_
_entity.id
_entity.type
_entity.pdbx_description
1 polymer ?
#
loop_
_entity_poly.entity_id
_entity_poly.type
_entity_poly.pdbx_seq_one_letter_code
_entity_poly.pdbx_strand_id
1 'polypeptide(L)'
;MAAVADAPDARRFECNICLDVVRDPVVTQCGHLYCWPCLYRWLNTNHYQCPVCKAGVTRENVIPLYVRGSDHVDPRTQDADTEVPSRPLAQRPPAPERSNLPAFAGGDPHLGLGNGGIGFFPSLFGLQFQ
;
A
#
# COMPACT_ATOMS: atom_id res chain seq x y z
N MET A 1 17.01 29.90 5.92
CA MET A 1 17.29 28.45 5.84
C MET A 1 16.42 27.79 6.90
N ALA A 2 15.26 27.25 6.52
CA ALA A 2 14.37 26.59 7.48
C ALA A 2 14.98 25.24 7.87
N ALA A 3 15.14 25.01 9.17
CA ALA A 3 15.60 23.74 9.71
C ALA A 3 14.55 22.66 9.39
N VAL A 4 14.97 21.61 8.66
CA VAL A 4 14.18 20.38 8.58
C VAL A 4 14.26 19.72 9.96
N ALA A 5 13.13 19.66 10.65
CA ALA A 5 13.03 18.90 11.89
C ALA A 5 13.31 17.42 11.58
N ASP A 6 14.25 16.85 12.32
CA ASP A 6 14.60 15.43 12.29
C ASP A 6 13.41 14.61 12.79
N ALA A 7 12.51 14.26 11.87
CA ALA A 7 11.50 13.24 12.10
C ALA A 7 12.21 11.88 12.15
N PRO A 8 11.82 10.97 13.06
CA PRO A 8 12.52 9.70 13.27
C PRO A 8 12.65 8.97 11.93
N ASP A 9 13.90 8.75 11.50
CA ASP A 9 14.35 8.14 10.25
C ASP A 9 13.22 7.39 9.54
N ALA A 10 12.42 8.14 8.79
CA ALA A 10 11.32 7.59 8.01
C ALA A 10 12.00 6.81 6.91
N ARG A 11 12.25 5.52 7.14
CA ARG A 11 13.00 4.64 6.23
C ARG A 11 12.46 4.82 4.82
N ARG A 12 13.16 5.62 4.01
CA ARG A 12 12.72 5.97 2.67
C ARG A 12 12.97 4.77 1.78
N PHE A 13 11.96 4.36 1.04
CA PHE A 13 12.10 3.28 0.08
C PHE A 13 12.79 3.81 -1.16
N GLU A 14 13.92 3.20 -1.54
CA GLU A 14 14.74 3.66 -2.67
C GLU A 14 14.57 2.74 -3.90
N CYS A 15 14.70 3.33 -5.09
CA CYS A 15 14.65 2.60 -6.35
C CYS A 15 16.01 2.00 -6.72
N ASN A 16 16.04 0.71 -7.09
CA ASN A 16 17.26 0.00 -7.50
C ASN A 16 17.82 0.39 -8.90
N ILE A 17 17.30 1.46 -9.52
CA ILE A 17 17.80 1.98 -10.80
C ILE A 17 18.30 3.42 -10.62
N CYS A 18 17.48 4.32 -10.09
CA CYS A 18 17.87 5.72 -9.90
C CYS A 18 18.51 6.01 -8.55
N LEU A 19 18.49 5.06 -7.61
CA LEU A 19 19.09 5.16 -6.27
C LEU A 19 18.57 6.38 -5.47
N ASP A 20 17.31 6.73 -5.70
CA ASP A 20 16.61 7.84 -5.05
C ASP A 20 15.26 7.34 -4.51
N VAL A 21 14.58 8.16 -3.72
CA VAL A 21 13.25 7.90 -3.18
C VAL A 21 12.31 7.45 -4.29
N VAL A 22 11.65 6.32 -4.06
CA VAL A 22 10.81 5.71 -5.07
C VAL A 22 9.61 6.60 -5.37
N ARG A 23 9.49 7.01 -6.62
CA ARG A 23 8.28 7.66 -7.17
C ARG A 23 7.50 6.61 -7.91
N ASP A 24 6.21 6.53 -7.62
CA ASP A 24 5.35 5.54 -8.24
C ASP A 24 5.83 4.09 -8.03
N PRO A 25 5.89 3.62 -6.77
CA PRO A 25 6.54 2.37 -6.43
C PRO A 25 5.89 1.17 -7.10
N VAL A 26 6.75 0.36 -7.70
CA VAL A 26 6.43 -0.93 -8.28
C VAL A 26 7.43 -1.98 -7.83
N VAL A 27 6.96 -3.20 -7.59
CA VAL A 27 7.80 -4.36 -7.29
C VAL A 27 7.64 -5.42 -8.37
N THR A 28 8.74 -6.06 -8.71
CA THR A 28 8.74 -7.25 -9.57
C THR A 28 8.33 -8.48 -8.74
N GLN A 29 7.97 -9.59 -9.39
CA GLN A 29 7.66 -10.84 -8.68
C GLN A 29 8.84 -11.39 -7.85
N CYS A 30 10.08 -11.03 -8.21
CA CYS A 30 11.26 -11.36 -7.42
C CYS A 30 11.49 -10.44 -6.20
N GLY A 31 10.63 -9.44 -5.99
CA GLY A 31 10.63 -8.59 -4.78
C GLY A 31 11.49 -7.32 -4.85
N HIS A 32 12.12 -7.01 -5.98
CA HIS A 32 12.93 -5.79 -6.11
C HIS A 32 12.07 -4.57 -6.43
N LEU A 33 12.40 -3.43 -5.80
CA LEU A 33 11.64 -2.19 -5.85
C LEU A 33 12.21 -1.19 -6.85
N TYR A 34 11.32 -0.56 -7.62
CA TYR A 34 11.66 0.45 -8.62
C TYR A 34 10.62 1.57 -8.69
N CYS A 35 11.02 2.70 -9.27
CA CYS A 35 10.08 3.66 -9.83
C CYS A 35 9.46 3.06 -11.09
N TRP A 36 8.14 3.24 -11.30
CA TRP A 36 7.50 2.84 -12.55
C TRP A 36 8.21 3.35 -13.82
N PRO A 37 8.57 4.64 -13.97
CA PRO A 37 9.27 5.12 -15.17
C PRO A 37 10.64 4.48 -15.36
N CYS A 38 11.38 4.21 -14.27
CA CYS A 38 12.68 3.55 -14.35
C CYS A 38 12.56 2.11 -14.87
N LEU A 39 11.63 1.34 -14.31
CA LEU A 39 11.41 -0.04 -14.74
C LEU A 39 10.83 -0.08 -16.16
N TYR A 40 9.92 0.82 -16.51
CA TYR A 40 9.35 0.89 -17.85
C TYR A 40 10.41 1.13 -18.93
N ARG A 41 11.29 2.12 -18.73
CA ARG A 41 12.39 2.40 -19.68
C ARG A 41 13.31 1.20 -19.84
N TRP A 42 13.64 0.54 -18.73
CA TRP A 42 14.44 -0.70 -18.75
C TRP A 42 13.78 -1.81 -19.59
N LEU A 43 12.49 -2.06 -19.39
CA LEU A 43 11.74 -3.05 -20.17
C LEU A 43 11.57 -2.63 -21.64
N ASN A 44 11.58 -1.34 -21.95
CA ASN A 44 11.46 -0.84 -23.32
C ASN A 44 12.75 -0.99 -24.14
N THR A 45 13.90 -1.14 -23.50
CA THR A 45 15.20 -1.44 -24.16
C THR A 45 15.37 -2.95 -24.44
N ASN A 46 14.28 -3.70 -24.56
CA ASN A 46 14.26 -5.13 -24.87
C ASN A 46 14.89 -6.04 -23.79
N HIS A 47 14.90 -5.57 -22.53
CA HIS A 47 15.30 -6.37 -21.37
C HIS A 47 14.06 -6.94 -20.67
N TYR A 48 13.97 -8.27 -20.55
CA TYR A 48 12.86 -8.96 -19.84
C TYR A 48 13.33 -9.56 -18.51
N GLN A 49 14.30 -8.92 -17.87
CA GLN A 49 14.96 -9.42 -16.67
C GLN A 49 15.07 -8.32 -15.62
N CYS A 50 14.96 -8.71 -14.35
CA CYS A 50 15.21 -7.83 -13.21
C CYS A 50 16.65 -7.29 -13.25
N PRO A 51 16.86 -5.97 -13.13
CA PRO A 51 18.20 -5.37 -13.08
C PRO A 51 19.13 -5.99 -12.01
N VAL A 52 18.56 -6.39 -10.87
CA VAL A 52 19.31 -6.89 -9.70
C VAL A 52 19.59 -8.39 -9.81
N CYS A 53 18.55 -9.23 -9.84
CA CYS A 53 18.71 -10.70 -9.74
C CYS A 53 18.49 -11.47 -11.05
N LYS A 54 18.23 -10.77 -12.17
CA LYS A 54 18.02 -11.35 -13.52
C LYS A 54 16.79 -12.27 -13.68
N ALA A 55 15.94 -12.38 -12.66
CA ALA A 55 14.65 -13.08 -12.79
C ALA A 55 13.78 -12.45 -13.90
N GLY A 56 12.92 -13.24 -14.54
CA GLY A 56 12.04 -12.76 -15.62
C GLY A 56 11.06 -11.68 -15.16
N VAL A 57 10.93 -10.60 -15.94
CA VAL A 57 10.02 -9.47 -15.68
C VAL A 57 9.31 -9.08 -16.97
N THR A 58 7.99 -8.90 -16.90
CA THR A 58 7.15 -8.39 -17.98
C THR A 58 6.26 -7.27 -17.44
N ARG A 59 5.67 -6.43 -18.30
CA ARG A 59 4.88 -5.26 -17.85
C ARG A 59 3.63 -5.69 -17.06
N GLU A 60 3.11 -6.87 -17.37
CA GLU A 60 1.90 -7.45 -16.79
C GLU A 60 2.17 -8.09 -15.42
N ASN A 61 3.43 -8.41 -15.13
CA ASN A 61 3.83 -9.14 -13.93
C ASN A 61 4.41 -8.23 -12.82
N VAL A 62 4.35 -6.92 -13.05
CA VAL A 62 4.75 -5.88 -12.11
C VAL A 62 3.59 -5.56 -11.16
N ILE A 63 3.88 -5.50 -9.86
CA ILE A 63 2.89 -5.24 -8.81
C ILE A 63 3.07 -3.80 -8.31
N PRO A 64 2.06 -2.92 -8.45
CA PRO A 64 2.12 -1.58 -7.89
C PRO A 64 1.96 -1.60 -6.36
N LEU A 65 2.75 -0.81 -5.65
CA LEU A 65 2.61 -0.63 -4.20
C LEU A 65 1.88 0.68 -3.87
N TYR A 66 1.01 0.61 -2.86
CA TYR A 66 0.29 1.77 -2.30
C TYR A 66 0.59 1.84 -0.81
N VAL A 67 1.70 2.50 -0.47
CA VAL A 67 2.17 2.62 0.92
C VAL A 67 1.50 3.83 1.58
N ARG A 68 1.06 3.68 2.83
CA ARG A 68 0.53 4.79 3.64
C ARG A 68 1.71 5.57 4.24
N GLY A 69 1.80 6.87 3.97
CA GLY A 69 2.76 7.75 4.64
C GLY A 69 4.08 8.00 3.91
N SER A 70 4.23 7.59 2.65
CA SER A 70 5.25 8.19 1.78
C SER A 70 4.73 9.54 1.29
N ASP A 71 5.53 10.58 1.49
CA ASP A 71 5.35 11.99 1.15
C ASP A 71 4.32 12.26 0.02
N HIS A 72 3.41 13.20 0.33
CA HIS A 72 2.19 13.60 -0.40
C HIS A 72 2.41 14.13 -1.82
N VAL A 73 2.86 13.30 -2.75
CA VAL A 73 2.70 13.61 -4.18
C VAL A 73 1.65 12.67 -4.73
N ASP A 74 0.46 13.21 -5.03
CA ASP A 74 -0.56 12.44 -5.75
C ASP A 74 0.07 12.03 -7.09
N PRO A 75 0.17 10.73 -7.41
CA PRO A 75 0.67 10.25 -8.70
C PRO A 75 -0.04 10.90 -9.90
N ARG A 76 -1.27 11.38 -9.72
CA ARG A 76 -2.03 12.12 -10.76
C ARG A 76 -1.53 13.54 -11.00
N THR A 77 -0.78 14.11 -10.07
CA THR A 77 -0.24 15.48 -10.13
C THR A 77 1.21 15.56 -10.61
N GLN A 78 1.88 14.42 -10.80
CA GLN A 78 3.19 14.43 -11.46
C GLN A 78 2.97 14.63 -12.96
N ASP A 79 3.67 15.60 -13.53
CA ASP A 79 3.75 15.79 -14.97
C ASP A 79 4.19 14.46 -15.59
N ALA A 80 3.25 13.74 -16.17
CA ALA A 80 3.53 12.48 -16.83
C ALA A 80 4.52 12.79 -17.96
N ASP A 81 5.74 12.28 -17.86
CA ASP A 81 6.62 12.15 -19.03
C ASP A 81 5.76 11.49 -20.12
N THR A 82 5.42 12.23 -21.17
CA THR A 82 4.42 11.85 -22.19
C THR A 82 4.74 10.50 -22.88
N GLU A 83 5.95 9.98 -22.69
CA GLU A 83 6.44 8.73 -23.25
C GLU A 83 6.21 7.49 -22.34
N VAL A 84 5.96 7.68 -21.04
CA VAL A 84 5.73 6.58 -20.09
C VAL A 84 4.22 6.36 -19.90
N PRO A 85 3.68 5.15 -20.22
CA PRO A 85 2.27 4.87 -20.03
C PRO A 85 1.93 4.83 -18.54
N SER A 86 0.65 4.96 -18.23
CA SER A 86 0.14 4.83 -16.87
C SER A 86 0.60 3.53 -16.21
N ARG A 87 0.88 3.59 -14.91
CA ARG A 87 1.19 2.40 -14.09
C ARG A 87 0.10 1.33 -14.27
N PRO A 88 0.45 0.04 -14.40
CA PRO A 88 -0.51 -1.05 -14.43
C PRO A 88 -1.43 -1.02 -13.21
N LEU A 89 -2.73 -1.23 -13.44
CA LEU A 89 -3.69 -1.31 -12.35
C LEU A 89 -3.47 -2.58 -11.53
N ALA A 90 -3.68 -2.47 -10.22
CA ALA A 90 -3.64 -3.64 -9.34
C ALA A 90 -4.79 -4.61 -9.70
N GLN A 91 -4.43 -5.85 -9.98
CA GLN A 91 -5.39 -6.94 -10.14
C GLN A 91 -5.88 -7.38 -8.75
N ARG A 92 -6.96 -6.77 -8.27
CA ARG A 92 -7.60 -7.16 -7.00
C ARG A 92 -8.74 -8.14 -7.29
N PRO A 93 -8.67 -9.40 -6.79
CA PRO A 93 -9.85 -10.26 -6.83
C PRO A 93 -10.97 -9.64 -5.97
N PRO A 94 -12.25 -9.81 -6.35
CA PRO A 94 -13.37 -9.31 -5.55
C PRO A 94 -13.30 -9.91 -4.14
N ALA A 95 -13.74 -9.14 -3.15
CA ALA A 95 -13.88 -9.67 -1.80
C ALA A 95 -14.86 -10.85 -1.81
N PRO A 96 -14.63 -11.93 -1.05
CA PRO A 96 -15.59 -13.01 -0.94
C PRO A 96 -16.91 -12.46 -0.39
N GLU A 97 -18.02 -12.83 -1.03
CA GLU A 97 -19.35 -12.38 -0.63
C GLU A 97 -19.70 -12.94 0.75
N ARG A 98 -19.83 -12.06 1.75
CA ARG A 98 -20.16 -12.42 3.12
C ARG A 98 -21.68 -12.62 3.23
N SER A 99 -22.19 -13.75 2.77
CA SER A 99 -23.62 -14.05 2.74
C SER A 99 -24.29 -14.27 4.10
N ASN A 100 -23.53 -14.35 5.22
CA ASN A 100 -24.07 -14.75 6.53
C ASN A 100 -23.46 -14.02 7.74
N LEU A 101 -23.06 -12.75 7.61
CA LEU A 101 -22.72 -11.99 8.82
C LEU A 101 -24.00 -11.45 9.46
N PRO A 102 -24.23 -11.69 10.77
CA PRO A 102 -25.31 -11.01 11.46
C PRO A 102 -25.06 -9.51 11.33
N ALA A 103 -26.00 -8.82 10.71
CA ALA A 103 -26.03 -7.37 10.71
C ALA A 103 -26.00 -6.93 12.18
N PHE A 104 -24.91 -6.31 12.62
CA PHE A 104 -24.97 -5.47 13.80
C PHE A 104 -25.87 -4.32 13.38
N ALA A 105 -27.16 -4.49 13.67
CA ALA A 105 -28.19 -3.49 13.44
C ALA A 105 -27.69 -2.18 14.06
N GLY A 106 -27.33 -1.24 13.19
CA GLY A 106 -27.03 0.12 13.60
C GLY A 106 -28.30 0.66 14.26
N GLY A 107 -28.30 0.66 15.59
CA GLY A 107 -29.41 1.16 16.38
C GLY A 107 -29.57 2.65 16.18
N ASP A 108 -30.77 3.03 15.79
CA ASP A 108 -31.30 4.39 15.88
C ASP A 108 -31.04 4.99 17.29
N PRO A 109 -30.65 6.27 17.42
CA PRO A 109 -30.34 6.88 18.72
C PRO A 109 -31.59 7.32 19.50
N HIS A 110 -32.74 6.70 19.27
CA HIS A 110 -33.98 7.07 19.96
C HIS A 110 -34.81 5.82 20.27
N LEU A 111 -35.22 5.69 21.54
CA LEU A 111 -36.10 4.65 22.12
C LEU A 111 -35.35 3.38 22.61
N GLY A 112 -35.36 3.00 23.88
CA GLY A 112 -36.06 3.51 25.04
C GLY A 112 -35.50 2.89 26.33
N LEU A 113 -35.78 3.55 27.44
CA LEU A 113 -35.47 3.12 28.80
C LEU A 113 -36.06 1.73 29.08
N GLY A 114 -35.24 0.80 29.59
CA GLY A 114 -35.75 -0.51 29.97
C GLY A 114 -34.73 -1.45 30.58
N ASN A 115 -34.47 -1.25 31.89
CA ASN A 115 -34.14 -2.28 32.89
C ASN A 115 -32.88 -3.16 32.70
N GLY A 116 -31.80 -2.77 33.39
CA GLY A 116 -30.87 -3.71 34.07
C GLY A 116 -30.09 -4.70 33.20
N GLY A 117 -28.94 -4.28 32.70
CA GLY A 117 -27.97 -5.18 32.07
C GLY A 117 -26.58 -4.54 32.02
N ILE A 118 -25.82 -4.71 33.10
CA ILE A 118 -24.40 -4.35 33.20
C ILE A 118 -23.67 -5.05 32.06
N GLY A 119 -23.10 -4.31 31.12
CA GLY A 119 -22.35 -4.85 30.00
C GLY A 119 -21.20 -5.71 30.50
N PHE A 120 -21.36 -7.03 30.40
CA PHE A 120 -20.33 -8.00 30.71
C PHE A 120 -19.28 -7.93 29.59
N PHE A 121 -18.29 -7.06 29.73
CA PHE A 121 -17.07 -7.15 28.94
C PHE A 121 -16.41 -8.49 29.30
N PRO A 122 -16.27 -9.45 28.36
CA PRO A 122 -15.50 -10.65 28.65
C PRO A 122 -14.03 -10.22 28.73
N SER A 123 -13.58 -9.97 29.95
CA SER A 123 -12.17 -9.87 30.33
C SER A 123 -11.49 -11.21 30.05
N LEU A 124 -11.05 -11.41 28.81
CA LEU A 124 -10.24 -12.55 28.39
C LEU A 124 -8.74 -12.24 28.47
N PHE A 125 -8.34 -11.31 29.35
CA PHE A 125 -6.95 -11.12 29.76
C PHE A 125 -6.85 -11.51 31.24
N GLY A 126 -6.51 -12.78 31.45
CA GLY A 126 -6.12 -13.28 32.76
C GLY A 126 -4.84 -12.62 33.24
N LEU A 127 -4.97 -11.64 34.15
CA LEU A 127 -3.88 -11.17 35.00
C LEU A 127 -4.39 -11.17 36.44
N GLN A 128 -4.12 -12.26 37.16
CA GLN A 128 -4.11 -12.22 38.63
C GLN A 128 -2.90 -11.37 39.04
N PHE A 129 -3.15 -10.19 39.60
CA PHE A 129 -2.18 -9.51 40.46
C PHE A 129 -2.48 -9.93 41.91
N GLN A 130 -1.48 -10.53 42.54
CA GLN A 130 -1.41 -10.74 43.97
C GLN A 130 -0.57 -9.63 44.59
#